data_AF-X1C8W7-F1
#
_entry.id   AF-X1C8W7-F1
#
_cell.length_a   1.000
_cell.length_b   1.000
_cell.length_c   1.000
_cell.angle_alpha   90.00
_cell.angle_beta   90.00
_cell.angle_gamma   90.00
#
_symmetry.space_group_name_H-M   'P 1'
#
loop_
_entity.id
_entity.type
_entity.pdbx_description
1 polymer ?
#
loop_
_entity_poly.entity_id
_entity_poly.type
_entity_poly.pdbx_seq_one_letter_code
_entity_poly.pdbx_strand_id
1 'polypeptide(L)'
;MKNPELIPEEIKSKLKNIGLWDINSYNLFRITWKNEAVKKGGQFGGVNFVELPPELTGVKARVIGLVGKWFPTGAHKVGATFGCLVPRLVTGQFEP
;
A
#
# COMPACT_ATOMS: atom_id res chain seq x y z
N MET A 1 5.92 2.48 0.68
CA MET A 1 6.63 3.16 1.79
C MET A 1 7.85 2.34 2.21
N LYS A 2 9.02 2.98 2.45
CA LYS A 2 10.29 2.28 2.81
C LYS A 2 10.24 1.63 4.20
N ASN A 3 9.78 2.36 5.20
CA ASN A 3 9.60 1.86 6.57
C ASN A 3 8.24 2.31 7.16
N PRO A 4 7.19 1.44 7.17
CA PRO A 4 5.90 1.74 7.77
C PRO A 4 5.92 1.93 9.29
N GLU A 5 6.97 1.50 9.99
CA GLU A 5 7.06 1.64 11.45
C GLU A 5 7.17 3.10 11.88
N LEU A 6 7.73 3.96 11.01
CA LEU A 6 7.90 5.39 11.24
C LEU A 6 6.59 6.19 11.13
N ILE A 7 5.47 5.55 10.80
CA ILE A 7 4.16 6.22 10.79
C ILE A 7 3.79 6.58 12.24
N PRO A 8 3.39 7.84 12.53
CA PRO A 8 2.93 8.23 13.84
C PRO A 8 1.79 7.35 14.37
N GLU A 9 1.83 7.01 15.67
CA GLU A 9 0.83 6.13 16.29
C GLU A 9 -0.59 6.68 16.19
N GLU A 10 -0.76 8.00 16.22
CA GLU A 10 -2.06 8.64 16.01
C GLU A 10 -2.69 8.24 14.67
N ILE A 11 -1.89 8.20 13.60
CA ILE A 11 -2.35 7.78 12.28
C ILE A 11 -2.65 6.28 12.26
N LYS A 12 -1.78 5.45 12.84
CA LYS A 12 -2.02 3.99 12.95
C LYS A 12 -3.31 3.69 13.72
N SER A 13 -3.63 4.49 14.74
CA SER A 13 -4.88 4.38 15.50
C SER A 13 -6.10 4.72 14.64
N LYS A 14 -6.07 5.83 13.90
CA LYS A 14 -7.14 6.23 12.97
C LYS A 14 -7.39 5.17 11.89
N LEU A 15 -6.34 4.56 11.37
CA LEU A 15 -6.41 3.50 10.36
C LEU A 15 -7.20 2.27 10.80
N LYS A 16 -7.27 1.96 12.11
CA LYS A 16 -8.03 0.80 12.65
C LYS A 16 -9.53 0.85 12.31
N ASN A 17 -10.07 2.04 12.07
CA ASN A 17 -11.48 2.22 11.77
C ASN A 17 -11.77 2.42 10.27
N ILE A 18 -10.73 2.46 9.43
CA ILE A 18 -10.82 2.80 8.01
C ILE A 18 -10.64 1.55 7.15
N GLY A 19 -11.52 1.35 6.17
CA GLY A 19 -11.43 0.33 5.14
C GLY A 19 -10.25 0.58 4.20
N LEU A 20 -9.59 -0.48 3.75
CA LEU A 20 -8.43 -0.38 2.85
C LEU A 20 -8.76 0.35 1.54
N TRP A 21 -10.01 0.23 1.08
CA TRP A 21 -10.50 0.79 -0.18
C TRP A 21 -11.33 2.06 0.00
N ASP A 22 -11.48 2.56 1.23
CA ASP A 22 -12.25 3.77 1.50
C ASP A 22 -11.52 5.01 0.95
N ILE A 23 -12.28 5.97 0.43
CA ILE A 23 -11.75 7.27 -0.01
C ILE A 23 -11.45 8.11 1.23
N ASN A 24 -10.26 7.92 1.79
CA ASN A 24 -9.80 8.61 2.99
C ASN A 24 -8.30 8.93 2.86
N SER A 25 -7.90 10.16 3.21
CA SER A 25 -6.51 10.62 3.08
C SER A 25 -5.51 9.78 3.92
N TYR A 26 -5.93 9.17 5.02
CA TYR A 26 -5.07 8.30 5.82
C TYR A 26 -4.63 7.03 5.05
N ASN A 27 -5.41 6.57 4.05
CA ASN A 27 -5.01 5.43 3.22
C ASN A 27 -3.77 5.73 2.34
N LEU A 28 -3.33 6.99 2.21
CA LEU A 28 -2.04 7.33 1.59
C LEU A 28 -0.84 6.69 2.33
N PHE A 29 -0.96 6.49 3.65
CA PHE A 29 0.05 5.78 4.45
C PHE A 29 0.07 4.27 4.17
N ARG A 30 -0.99 3.73 3.57
CA ARG A 30 -1.11 2.32 3.18
C ARG A 30 -0.61 2.04 1.75
N ILE A 31 0.02 3.00 1.05
CA ILE A 31 0.66 2.76 -0.26
C ILE A 31 1.96 1.94 -0.07
N THR A 32 1.80 0.64 0.18
CA THR A 32 2.86 -0.30 0.51
C THR A 32 2.42 -1.76 0.31
N TRP A 33 3.37 -2.65 0.01
CA TRP A 33 3.13 -4.10 -0.10
C TRP A 33 3.01 -4.82 1.27
N LYS A 34 3.31 -4.07 2.33
CA LYS A 34 3.39 -4.54 3.72
C LYS A 34 2.08 -4.38 4.50
N ASN A 35 0.94 -4.19 3.83
CA ASN A 35 -0.34 -4.10 4.55
C ASN A 35 -0.73 -5.45 5.11
N GLU A 36 -1.38 -5.44 6.26
CA GLU A 36 -2.05 -6.64 6.77
C GLU A 36 -3.18 -7.08 5.83
N ALA A 37 -3.34 -8.39 5.63
CA ALA A 37 -4.28 -8.98 4.67
C ALA A 37 -5.75 -8.95 5.14
N VAL A 38 -6.24 -7.79 5.58
CA VAL A 38 -7.60 -7.57 6.09
C VAL A 38 -8.27 -6.40 5.38
N LYS A 39 -9.59 -6.46 5.22
CA LYS A 39 -10.35 -5.46 4.45
C LYS A 39 -10.52 -4.13 5.19
N LYS A 40 -10.56 -4.16 6.53
CA LYS A 40 -10.81 -2.98 7.37
C LYS A 40 -9.89 -3.03 8.58
N GLY A 41 -9.36 -1.88 8.96
CA GLY A 41 -8.58 -1.73 10.18
C GLY A 41 -7.17 -2.33 10.18
N GLY A 42 -6.75 -2.91 9.06
CA GLY A 42 -5.45 -3.55 8.93
C GLY A 42 -4.29 -2.60 9.19
N GLN A 43 -3.27 -3.10 9.88
CA GLN A 43 -2.05 -2.35 10.11
C GLN A 43 -0.99 -2.77 9.07
N PHE A 44 0.24 -2.98 9.53
CA PHE A 44 1.38 -3.32 8.69
C PHE A 44 2.02 -4.61 9.18
N GLY A 45 2.59 -5.38 8.24
CA GLY A 45 3.26 -6.64 8.51
C GLY A 45 4.26 -6.98 7.41
N GLY A 46 4.37 -8.27 7.11
CA GLY A 46 5.22 -8.77 6.03
C GLY A 46 4.74 -8.36 4.65
N VAL A 47 5.59 -8.57 3.64
CA VAL A 47 5.19 -8.40 2.24
C VAL A 47 4.16 -9.48 1.89
N ASN A 48 3.06 -9.09 1.26
CA ASN A 48 2.11 -10.07 0.73
C ASN A 48 2.64 -10.65 -0.58
N PHE A 49 3.01 -11.92 -0.58
CA PHE A 49 3.50 -12.62 -1.77
C PHE A 49 3.01 -14.07 -1.80
N VAL A 50 3.04 -14.64 -3.00
CA VAL A 50 2.89 -16.07 -3.26
C VAL A 50 4.16 -16.56 -3.93
N GLU A 51 4.72 -17.67 -3.45
CA GLU A 51 5.83 -18.34 -4.11
C GLU A 51 5.26 -19.40 -5.05
N LEU A 52 5.66 -19.34 -6.33
CA LEU A 52 5.26 -20.32 -7.32
C LEU A 52 6.29 -21.45 -7.32
N PRO A 53 5.84 -22.70 -7.07
CA PRO A 53 6.76 -23.81 -6.88
C PRO A 53 7.34 -24.30 -8.22
N PRO A 54 8.52 -24.94 -8.23
CA PRO A 54 9.14 -25.47 -9.45
C PRO A 54 8.25 -26.43 -10.24
N GLU A 55 7.37 -27.18 -9.58
CA GLU A 55 6.43 -28.12 -10.18
C GLU A 55 5.40 -27.43 -11.09
N LEU A 56 5.10 -26.15 -10.82
CA LEU A 56 4.22 -25.33 -11.67
C LEU A 56 5.01 -24.51 -12.69
N THR A 57 6.22 -24.04 -12.33
CA THR A 57 6.98 -23.09 -13.15
C THR A 57 7.94 -23.76 -14.13
N GLY A 58 8.33 -25.02 -13.90
CA GLY A 58 9.28 -25.76 -14.73
C GLY A 58 10.73 -25.28 -14.64
N VAL A 59 11.05 -24.38 -13.71
CA VAL A 59 12.39 -23.77 -13.58
C VAL A 59 12.93 -23.90 -12.16
N LYS A 60 14.26 -23.93 -12.02
CA LYS A 60 14.95 -23.94 -10.71
C LYS A 60 14.93 -22.57 -10.02
N ALA A 61 14.64 -21.49 -10.76
CA ALA A 61 14.62 -20.14 -10.22
C ALA A 61 13.41 -19.97 -9.27
N ARG A 62 13.62 -19.28 -8.15
CA ARG A 62 12.54 -18.93 -7.22
C ARG A 62 11.68 -17.83 -7.84
N VAL A 63 10.40 -18.11 -8.09
CA VAL A 63 9.46 -17.17 -8.67
C VAL A 63 8.50 -16.68 -7.59
N ILE A 64 8.51 -15.37 -7.32
CA ILE A 64 7.67 -14.74 -6.30
C ILE A 64 6.70 -13.77 -6.98
N GLY A 65 5.40 -13.98 -6.77
CA GLY A 65 4.35 -13.07 -7.19
C GLY A 65 3.91 -12.16 -6.04
N LEU A 66 3.97 -10.84 -6.23
CA LEU A 66 3.46 -9.89 -5.24
C LEU A 66 1.93 -9.82 -5.29
N VAL A 67 1.27 -9.90 -4.13
CA VAL A 67 -0.19 -9.91 -4.06
C VAL A 67 -0.74 -8.47 -4.04
N GLY A 68 -1.22 -8.02 -5.19
CA GLY A 68 -1.80 -6.67 -5.38
C GLY A 68 -3.10 -6.41 -4.63
N LYS A 69 -3.82 -7.45 -4.20
CA LYS A 69 -5.13 -7.35 -3.52
C LYS A 69 -5.09 -6.50 -2.24
N TRP A 70 -3.95 -6.44 -1.56
CA TRP A 70 -3.79 -5.68 -0.31
C TRP A 70 -3.00 -4.39 -0.51
N PHE A 71 -2.64 -4.09 -1.75
CA PHE A 71 -2.05 -2.82 -2.13
C PHE A 71 -3.20 -1.89 -2.55
N PRO A 72 -3.42 -0.74 -1.88
CA PRO A 72 -4.58 0.13 -2.12
C PRO A 72 -4.39 0.96 -3.39
N THR A 73 -4.33 0.29 -4.53
CA THR A 73 -4.36 0.90 -5.87
C THR A 73 -5.70 0.61 -6.49
N GLY A 74 -6.70 1.42 -6.16
CA GLY A 74 -7.95 1.47 -6.93
C GLY A 74 -7.74 2.00 -8.35
N ALA A 75 -6.58 2.60 -8.63
CA ALA A 75 -6.18 3.05 -9.96
C ALA A 75 -4.84 2.42 -10.36
N HIS A 76 -4.82 1.75 -11.52
CA HIS A 76 -3.59 1.48 -12.23
C HIS A 76 -2.88 2.82 -12.47
N LYS A 77 -1.70 3.03 -11.84
CA LYS A 77 -0.80 4.22 -11.95
C LYS A 77 -0.97 5.39 -10.94
N VAL A 78 -1.41 5.15 -9.70
CA VAL A 78 -1.46 6.20 -8.63
C VAL A 78 -0.10 6.88 -8.38
N GLY A 79 1.03 6.16 -8.48
CA GLY A 79 2.34 6.72 -8.17
C GLY A 79 2.73 7.93 -9.03
N ALA A 80 2.36 7.93 -10.32
CA ALA A 80 2.62 9.05 -11.21
C ALA A 80 1.76 10.26 -10.86
N THR A 81 0.45 10.06 -10.65
CA THR A 81 -0.47 11.14 -10.27
C THR A 81 -0.12 11.75 -8.92
N PHE A 82 0.16 10.92 -7.92
CA PHE A 82 0.56 11.38 -6.59
C PHE A 82 1.90 12.12 -6.64
N GLY A 83 2.91 11.57 -7.33
CA GLY A 83 4.22 12.21 -7.49
C GLY A 83 4.13 13.59 -8.14
N CYS A 84 3.24 13.78 -9.12
CA CYS A 84 3.00 15.07 -9.76
C CYS A 84 2.20 16.05 -8.88
N LEU A 85 1.30 15.54 -8.02
CA LEU A 85 0.40 16.35 -7.21
C LEU A 85 1.04 16.82 -5.90
N VAL A 86 1.86 15.98 -5.26
CA VAL A 86 2.49 16.27 -3.97
C VAL A 86 3.21 17.63 -3.96
N PRO A 87 4.09 17.96 -4.92
CA PRO A 87 4.79 19.24 -4.92
C PRO A 87 3.85 20.45 -4.92
N ARG A 88 2.70 20.35 -5.61
CA ARG A 88 1.72 21.44 -5.68
C ARG A 88 0.91 21.59 -4.40
N LEU A 89 0.60 20.47 -3.73
CA LEU A 89 -0.05 20.48 -2.42
C LEU A 89 0.86 21.06 -1.33
N VAL A 90 2.14 20.64 -1.24
CA VAL A 90 3.04 21.14 -0.18
C VAL A 90 3.47 22.60 -0.38
N THR A 91 3.42 23.10 -1.62
CA THR A 91 3.73 24.51 -1.92
C THR A 91 2.52 25.44 -1.79
N GLY A 92 1.33 24.92 -1.51
CA GLY A 92 0.08 25.71 -1.46
C GLY A 92 -0.39 26.21 -2.82
N GLN A 93 0.16 25.70 -3.92
CA GLN A 93 -0.27 26.04 -5.29
C GLN A 93 -1.59 25.37 -5.68
N PHE A 94 -2.09 24.47 -4.84
CA PHE A 94 -3.33 23.74 -5.05
C PHE A 94 -4.00 23.45 -3.69
N GLU A 95 -5.20 24.00 -3.49
CA GLU A 95 -6.08 23.72 -2.36
C GLU A 95 -7.34 23.00 -2.90
N PRO A 96 -7.42 21.67 -2.78
CA PRO A 96 -8.59 20.89 -3.19
C PRO A 96 -9.74 20.91 -2.19
#